data_AF-A0A0F8DED5-F1
#
_entry.id   AF-A0A0F8DED5-F1
#
_cell.length_a   1.000
_cell.length_b   1.000
_cell.length_c   1.000
_cell.angle_alpha   90.00
_cell.angle_beta   90.00
_cell.angle_gamma   90.00
#
_symmetry.space_group_name_H-M   'P 1'
#
loop_
_entity.id
_entity.type
_entity.pdbx_description
1 polymer ?
#
loop_
_entity_poly.entity_id
_entity_poly.type
_entity_poly.pdbx_seq_one_letter_code
_entity_poly.pdbx_strand_id
1 'polypeptide(L)'
;MNSENHPATTFKSRIKSSLPYTLAVAIIGFVSLWVRMRPYDHVFLSNGFVKFTSNDPWYHIRTLNVLLENYPQRMFFNPMTNYPYGSYIHFGPLYDQMMAITSLILGLGSPSQDLINTVGAYFPAVLGALTVIPVYYIGKYLGGRKTGILAAVFIAFAPGQFLSRSLIGFTDHHVAESLFSTFFMMFFMLAIITAKKKNLRFEDLFNKNFNVVKEPLIYSVIAGVMYSAYQLSWPGASLFLFIALV
;
A
#
# COMPACT_ATOMS: atom_id res chain seq x y z
N MET A 1 9.73 38.39 -33.44
CA MET A 1 9.28 38.66 -32.06
C MET A 1 9.13 37.32 -31.36
N ASN A 2 10.15 36.94 -30.57
CA ASN A 2 10.20 35.66 -29.87
C ASN A 2 9.23 35.67 -28.69
N SER A 3 8.30 34.72 -28.68
CA SER A 3 7.47 34.39 -27.53
C SER A 3 8.28 33.55 -26.56
N GLU A 4 8.84 34.20 -25.54
CA GLU A 4 9.38 33.53 -24.37
C GLU A 4 8.22 32.91 -23.56
N ASN A 5 7.91 31.65 -23.85
CA ASN A 5 7.03 30.86 -22.99
C ASN A 5 7.75 30.59 -21.65
N HIS A 6 7.49 31.45 -20.66
CA HIS A 6 8.05 31.30 -19.31
C HIS A 6 7.68 29.93 -18.69
N PRO A 7 8.64 29.14 -18.16
CA PRO A 7 8.39 27.81 -17.60
C PRO A 7 7.36 27.79 -16.44
N ALA A 8 7.17 28.91 -15.75
CA ALA A 8 6.17 29.06 -14.69
C ALA A 8 4.71 29.01 -15.19
N THR A 9 4.42 29.46 -16.42
CA THR A 9 3.05 29.43 -16.98
C THR A 9 2.67 28.01 -17.40
N THR A 10 3.63 27.23 -17.88
CA THR A 10 3.45 25.81 -18.29
C THR A 10 3.26 24.87 -17.09
N PHE A 11 3.93 25.16 -15.98
CA PHE A 11 3.76 24.39 -14.74
C PHE A 11 2.38 24.64 -14.09
N LYS A 12 1.97 25.91 -13.98
CA LYS A 12 0.65 26.29 -13.47
C LYS A 12 -0.50 25.72 -14.32
N SER A 13 -0.35 25.69 -15.65
CA SER A 13 -1.36 25.11 -16.54
C SER A 13 -1.44 23.58 -16.42
N ARG A 14 -0.30 22.89 -16.29
CA ARG A 14 -0.27 21.44 -16.01
C ARG A 14 -0.97 21.09 -14.69
N ILE A 15 -0.69 21.82 -13.61
CA ILE A 15 -1.35 21.62 -12.30
C ILE A 15 -2.86 21.83 -12.43
N LYS A 16 -3.30 22.94 -13.04
CA LYS A 16 -4.73 23.20 -13.26
C LYS A 16 -5.39 22.08 -14.08
N SER A 17 -4.68 21.54 -15.08
CA SER A 17 -5.20 20.44 -15.90
C SER A 17 -5.31 19.11 -15.14
N SER A 18 -4.44 18.84 -14.16
CA SER A 18 -4.41 17.57 -13.41
C SER A 18 -5.31 17.59 -12.18
N LEU A 19 -5.55 18.77 -11.61
CA LEU A 19 -6.37 18.98 -10.42
C LEU A 19 -7.73 18.26 -10.45
N PRO A 20 -8.56 18.32 -11.52
CA PRO A 20 -9.85 17.63 -11.52
C PRO A 20 -9.70 16.11 -11.41
N TYR A 21 -8.65 15.53 -12.00
CA TYR A 21 -8.41 14.09 -11.92
C TYR A 21 -7.87 13.69 -10.55
N THR A 22 -6.96 14.49 -9.97
CA THR A 22 -6.47 14.28 -8.61
C THR A 22 -7.62 14.33 -7.61
N LEU A 23 -8.53 15.31 -7.75
CA LEU A 23 -9.71 15.43 -6.90
C LEU A 23 -10.65 14.23 -7.09
N ALA A 24 -10.88 13.80 -8.34
CA ALA A 24 -11.70 12.62 -8.61
C ALA A 24 -11.11 11.35 -7.97
N VAL A 25 -9.79 11.13 -8.07
CA VAL A 25 -9.12 9.98 -7.42
C VAL A 25 -9.22 10.08 -5.89
N ALA A 26 -9.06 11.28 -5.32
CA ALA A 26 -9.25 11.49 -3.89
C ALA A 26 -10.67 11.14 -3.45
N ILE A 27 -11.69 11.63 -4.17
CA ILE A 27 -13.10 11.31 -3.91
C ILE A 27 -13.34 9.80 -4.00
N ILE A 28 -12.85 9.14 -5.05
CA ILE A 28 -12.96 7.68 -5.21
C ILE A 28 -12.27 6.95 -4.04
N GLY A 29 -11.09 7.43 -3.60
CA GLY A 29 -10.39 6.90 -2.43
C GLY A 29 -11.21 7.04 -1.14
N PHE A 30 -11.83 8.21 -0.91
CA PHE A 30 -12.72 8.42 0.24
C PHE A 30 -13.94 7.52 0.19
N VAL A 31 -14.57 7.37 -0.98
CA VAL A 31 -15.72 6.48 -1.15
C VAL A 31 -15.29 5.01 -0.95
N SER A 32 -14.12 4.62 -1.46
CA SER A 32 -13.51 3.31 -1.26
C SER A 32 -13.31 2.97 0.22
N LEU A 33 -12.82 3.96 1.00
CA LEU A 33 -12.68 3.85 2.45
C LEU A 33 -14.06 3.76 3.13
N TRP A 34 -15.00 4.63 2.75
CA TRP A 34 -16.36 4.62 3.29
C TRP A 34 -17.06 3.28 3.11
N VAL A 35 -16.95 2.67 1.93
CA VAL A 35 -17.49 1.32 1.65
C VAL A 35 -16.87 0.28 2.57
N ARG A 36 -15.54 0.32 2.77
CA ARG A 36 -14.82 -0.64 3.62
C ARG A 36 -15.15 -0.50 5.11
N MET A 37 -15.60 0.67 5.52
CA MET A 37 -16.03 0.96 6.89
C MET A 37 -17.53 0.69 7.13
N ARG A 38 -18.31 0.30 6.10
CA ARG A 38 -19.74 0.02 6.26
C ARG A 38 -20.09 -0.98 7.37
N PRO A 39 -19.35 -2.07 7.62
CA PRO A 39 -19.67 -3.00 8.70
C PRO A 39 -19.13 -2.54 10.07
N TYR A 40 -19.01 -1.23 10.30
CA TYR A 40 -18.49 -0.64 11.55
C TYR A 40 -19.17 -1.20 12.80
N ASP A 41 -20.51 -1.24 12.82
CA ASP A 41 -21.30 -1.67 14.00
C ASP A 41 -21.11 -3.17 14.32
N HIS A 42 -20.59 -3.97 13.38
CA HIS A 42 -20.24 -5.37 13.62
C HIS A 42 -18.84 -5.54 14.20
N VAL A 43 -17.98 -4.53 14.07
CA VAL A 43 -16.60 -4.52 14.54
C VAL A 43 -16.48 -3.77 15.86
N PHE A 44 -17.08 -2.60 15.99
CA PHE A 44 -17.09 -1.81 17.23
C PHE A 44 -18.40 -2.05 17.97
N LEU A 45 -18.35 -2.93 18.97
CA LEU A 45 -19.54 -3.30 19.74
C LEU A 45 -19.85 -2.24 20.81
N SER A 46 -21.12 -2.16 21.21
CA SER A 46 -21.62 -1.19 22.20
C SER A 46 -20.99 -1.31 23.58
N ASN A 47 -20.37 -2.45 23.90
CA ASN A 47 -19.65 -2.68 25.15
C ASN A 47 -18.17 -2.26 25.10
N GLY A 48 -17.72 -1.59 24.04
CA GLY A 48 -16.33 -1.16 23.85
C GLY A 48 -15.39 -2.23 23.28
N PHE A 49 -15.89 -3.45 23.04
CA PHE A 49 -15.08 -4.52 22.46
C PHE A 49 -14.92 -4.35 20.95
N VAL A 50 -13.68 -4.41 20.48
CA VAL A 50 -13.35 -4.46 19.05
C VAL A 50 -13.32 -5.92 18.60
N LYS A 51 -14.33 -6.31 17.83
CA LYS A 51 -14.49 -7.65 17.26
C LYS A 51 -13.79 -7.74 15.91
N PHE A 52 -12.57 -8.26 15.90
CA PHE A 52 -11.87 -8.61 14.66
C PHE A 52 -12.59 -9.75 13.93
N THR A 53 -12.63 -9.66 12.61
CA THR A 53 -13.35 -10.59 11.72
C THR A 53 -12.42 -11.74 11.33
N SER A 54 -12.89 -12.99 11.34
CA SER A 54 -12.07 -14.20 11.05
C SER A 54 -11.05 -14.52 12.15
N ASN A 55 -10.14 -15.47 11.89
CA ASN A 55 -9.16 -16.00 12.85
C ASN A 55 -7.81 -15.28 12.76
N ASP A 56 -7.25 -15.15 11.56
CA ASP A 56 -5.91 -14.57 11.35
C ASP A 56 -5.78 -13.14 11.90
N PRO A 57 -6.80 -12.27 11.80
CA PRO A 57 -6.78 -10.96 12.45
C PRO A 57 -6.54 -10.98 13.95
N TRP A 58 -7.09 -11.95 14.69
CA TRP A 58 -6.80 -12.09 16.12
C TRP A 58 -5.34 -12.44 16.38
N TYR A 59 -4.72 -13.22 15.49
CA TYR A 59 -3.30 -13.56 15.60
C TYR A 59 -2.40 -12.37 15.27
N HIS A 60 -2.77 -11.53 14.30
CA HIS A 60 -2.10 -10.25 14.04
C HIS A 60 -2.18 -9.30 15.24
N ILE A 61 -3.35 -9.16 15.88
CA ILE A 61 -3.47 -8.32 17.10
C ILE A 61 -2.66 -8.89 18.26
N ARG A 62 -2.64 -10.22 18.42
CA ARG A 62 -1.78 -10.86 19.41
C ARG A 62 -0.30 -10.53 19.19
N THR A 63 0.19 -10.69 17.96
CA THR A 63 1.60 -10.46 17.62
C THR A 63 1.96 -8.98 17.69
N LEU A 64 1.02 -8.08 17.34
CA LEU A 64 1.15 -6.64 17.50
C LEU A 64 1.30 -6.23 18.98
N ASN A 65 0.48 -6.78 19.89
CA ASN A 65 0.61 -6.47 21.32
C ASN A 65 1.99 -6.89 21.86
N VAL A 66 2.45 -8.10 21.53
CA VAL A 66 3.80 -8.56 21.92
C VAL A 66 4.89 -7.68 21.31
N LEU A 67 4.74 -7.27 20.04
CA LEU A 67 5.68 -6.37 19.38
C LEU A 67 5.75 -5.00 20.07
N LEU A 68 4.61 -4.43 20.47
CA LEU A 68 4.57 -3.13 21.14
C LEU A 68 5.20 -3.18 22.54
N GLU A 69 4.99 -4.26 23.29
CA GLU A 69 5.65 -4.48 24.58
C GLU A 69 7.18 -4.62 24.47
N ASN A 70 7.68 -5.10 23.33
CA ASN A 70 9.09 -5.41 23.09
C ASN A 70 9.72 -4.59 21.95
N TYR A 71 9.10 -3.45 21.60
CA TYR A 71 9.44 -2.72 20.38
C TYR A 71 10.92 -2.31 20.37
N PRO A 72 11.67 -2.49 19.25
CA PRO A 72 11.21 -2.89 17.91
C PRO A 72 11.28 -4.41 17.62
N GLN A 73 11.51 -5.25 18.61
CA GLN A 73 11.79 -6.68 18.42
C GLN A 73 10.50 -7.51 18.29
N ARG A 74 10.34 -8.19 17.15
CA ARG A 74 9.20 -9.08 16.89
C ARG A 74 9.52 -10.52 17.28
N MET A 75 8.52 -11.25 17.78
CA MET A 75 8.61 -12.71 17.94
C MET A 75 8.51 -13.45 16.59
N PHE A 76 9.35 -14.46 16.38
CA PHE A 76 9.29 -15.34 15.19
C PHE A 76 8.79 -16.76 15.51
N PHE A 77 8.63 -17.08 16.80
CA PHE A 77 8.12 -18.35 17.28
C PHE A 77 7.12 -18.09 18.41
N ASN A 78 5.98 -18.77 18.38
CA ASN A 78 4.94 -18.65 19.38
C ASN A 78 4.76 -19.99 20.14
N PRO A 79 5.22 -20.08 21.40
CA PRO A 79 5.05 -21.30 22.21
C PRO A 79 3.61 -21.47 22.71
N MET A 80 2.76 -20.45 22.63
CA MET A 80 1.38 -20.47 23.15
C MET A 80 0.35 -20.99 22.14
N THR A 81 0.77 -21.43 20.96
CA THR A 81 -0.08 -22.11 19.97
C THR A 81 0.46 -23.52 19.71
N ASN A 82 -0.32 -24.39 19.06
CA ASN A 82 0.12 -25.74 18.68
C ASN A 82 0.77 -26.53 19.83
N TYR A 83 0.10 -26.56 20.98
CA TYR A 83 0.60 -27.25 22.18
C TYR A 83 0.76 -28.77 21.93
N PRO A 84 1.83 -29.42 22.44
CA PRO A 84 2.90 -28.89 23.29
C PRO A 84 4.11 -28.31 22.55
N TYR A 85 4.05 -28.15 21.23
CA TYR A 85 5.23 -27.88 20.41
C TYR A 85 5.50 -26.40 20.13
N GLY A 86 4.46 -25.57 20.03
CA GLY A 86 4.61 -24.21 19.49
C GLY A 86 4.59 -24.19 17.96
N SER A 87 4.60 -22.98 17.39
CA SER A 87 4.70 -22.78 15.93
C SER A 87 5.57 -21.58 15.58
N TYR A 88 6.34 -21.71 14.49
CA TYR A 88 6.96 -20.55 13.84
C TYR A 88 5.90 -19.67 13.19
N ILE A 89 6.12 -18.35 13.25
CA ILE A 89 5.24 -17.36 12.65
C ILE A 89 5.67 -17.16 11.20
N HIS A 90 4.81 -17.58 10.27
CA HIS A 90 5.05 -17.48 8.83
C HIS A 90 4.65 -16.11 8.24
N PHE A 91 3.92 -15.29 9.00
CA PHE A 91 3.53 -13.95 8.57
C PHE A 91 4.76 -13.05 8.41
N GLY A 92 4.77 -12.25 7.34
CA GLY A 92 5.81 -11.24 7.15
C GLY A 92 5.81 -10.19 8.28
N PRO A 93 6.96 -9.60 8.64
CA PRO A 93 7.04 -8.66 9.76
C PRO A 93 6.44 -7.28 9.47
N LEU A 94 6.34 -6.88 8.20
CA LEU A 94 6.04 -5.49 7.87
C LEU A 94 4.63 -5.06 8.30
N TYR A 95 3.63 -5.93 8.12
CA TYR A 95 2.25 -5.58 8.42
C TYR A 95 2.07 -5.17 9.89
N ASP A 96 2.57 -5.99 10.82
CA ASP A 96 2.52 -5.70 12.25
C ASP A 96 3.38 -4.49 12.62
N GLN A 97 4.56 -4.34 12.00
CA GLN A 97 5.44 -3.19 12.23
C GLN A 97 4.79 -1.87 11.80
N MET A 98 4.07 -1.84 10.67
CA MET A 98 3.36 -0.64 10.23
C MET A 98 2.24 -0.27 11.21
N MET A 99 1.50 -1.25 11.73
CA MET A 99 0.50 -1.01 12.78
C MET A 99 1.16 -0.51 14.07
N ALA A 100 2.26 -1.14 14.50
CA ALA A 100 2.99 -0.75 15.71
C ALA A 100 3.50 0.70 15.62
N ILE A 101 4.15 1.07 14.52
CA ILE A 101 4.61 2.44 14.26
C ILE A 101 3.43 3.41 14.27
N THR A 102 2.31 3.05 13.64
CA THR A 102 1.10 3.90 13.63
C THR A 102 0.55 4.10 15.04
N SER A 103 0.43 3.03 15.82
CA SER A 103 -0.01 3.11 17.22
C SER A 103 0.94 3.94 18.09
N LEU A 104 2.26 3.74 17.96
CA LEU A 104 3.26 4.50 18.71
C LEU A 104 3.21 5.99 18.35
N ILE A 105 3.09 6.35 17.07
CA ILE A 105 3.00 7.75 16.65
C ILE A 105 1.72 8.40 17.21
N LEU A 106 0.56 7.74 17.04
CA LEU A 106 -0.72 8.28 17.52
C LEU A 106 -0.83 8.30 19.05
N GLY A 107 -0.17 7.36 19.73
CA GLY A 107 -0.09 7.28 21.18
C GLY A 107 1.08 8.03 21.79
N LEU A 108 1.83 8.82 21.00
CA LEU A 108 3.00 9.59 21.42
C LEU A 108 4.05 8.74 22.19
N GLY A 109 4.25 7.50 21.75
CA GLY A 109 5.17 6.52 22.33
C GLY A 109 4.54 5.57 23.34
N SER A 110 3.30 5.81 23.80
CA SER A 110 2.62 4.98 24.80
C SER A 110 1.14 4.75 24.43
N PRO A 111 0.84 3.96 23.38
CA PRO A 111 -0.54 3.71 22.94
C PRO A 111 -1.35 2.91 23.96
N SER A 112 -2.61 3.30 24.17
CA SER A 112 -3.58 2.50 24.94
C SER A 112 -4.05 1.27 24.16
N GLN A 113 -4.57 0.25 24.84
CA GLN A 113 -5.12 -0.94 24.17
C GLN A 113 -6.27 -0.59 23.22
N ASP A 114 -7.12 0.37 23.60
CA ASP A 114 -8.21 0.85 22.75
C ASP A 114 -7.69 1.49 21.46
N LEU A 115 -6.60 2.27 21.54
CA LEU A 115 -5.94 2.84 20.38
C LEU A 115 -5.32 1.74 19.50
N ILE A 116 -4.64 0.75 20.09
CA ILE A 116 -4.05 -0.38 19.35
C ILE A 116 -5.14 -1.14 18.59
N ASN A 117 -6.25 -1.47 19.27
CA ASN A 117 -7.36 -2.18 18.66
C ASN A 117 -8.04 -1.35 17.56
N THR A 118 -8.20 -0.04 17.78
CA THR A 118 -8.76 0.89 16.80
C THR A 118 -7.87 0.99 15.56
N VAL A 119 -6.56 1.17 15.74
CA VAL A 119 -5.58 1.17 14.63
C VAL A 119 -5.69 -0.13 13.86
N GLY A 120 -5.62 -1.27 14.55
CA GLY A 120 -5.73 -2.59 13.92
C GLY A 120 -7.01 -2.75 13.10
N ALA A 121 -8.16 -2.30 13.61
CA ALA A 121 -9.43 -2.43 12.93
C ALA A 121 -9.52 -1.57 11.66
N TYR A 122 -9.05 -0.32 11.70
CA TYR A 122 -9.09 0.59 10.54
C TYR A 122 -7.98 0.31 9.52
N PHE A 123 -6.87 -0.27 9.95
CA PHE A 123 -5.69 -0.51 9.12
C PHE A 123 -5.98 -1.13 7.75
N PRO A 124 -6.70 -2.27 7.65
CA PRO A 124 -6.99 -2.89 6.36
C PRO A 124 -7.85 -2.01 5.44
N ALA A 125 -8.81 -1.27 6.01
CA ALA A 125 -9.68 -0.38 5.25
C ALA A 125 -8.90 0.78 4.61
N VAL A 126 -7.94 1.34 5.34
CA VAL A 126 -7.04 2.38 4.84
C VAL A 126 -6.15 1.87 3.71
N LEU A 127 -5.49 0.71 3.89
CA LEU A 127 -4.64 0.14 2.83
C LEU A 127 -5.45 -0.22 1.57
N GLY A 128 -6.66 -0.75 1.74
CA GLY A 128 -7.57 -1.04 0.63
C GLY A 128 -7.95 0.22 -0.15
N ALA A 129 -8.23 1.32 0.55
CA ALA A 129 -8.52 2.61 -0.07
C ALA A 129 -7.29 3.21 -0.79
N LEU A 130 -6.10 3.09 -0.20
CA LEU A 130 -4.85 3.57 -0.83
C LEU A 130 -4.51 2.83 -2.13
N THR A 131 -4.99 1.59 -2.31
CA THR A 131 -4.80 0.81 -3.55
C THR A 131 -5.44 1.48 -4.78
N VAL A 132 -6.41 2.38 -4.58
CA VAL A 132 -7.00 3.20 -5.67
C VAL A 132 -5.93 4.03 -6.39
N ILE A 133 -4.92 4.51 -5.67
CA ILE A 133 -3.88 5.38 -6.21
C ILE A 133 -3.05 4.67 -7.29
N PRO A 134 -2.37 3.54 -7.01
CA PRO A 134 -1.55 2.91 -8.03
C PRO A 134 -2.38 2.38 -9.20
N VAL A 135 -3.60 1.90 -8.97
CA VAL A 135 -4.51 1.46 -10.05
C VAL A 135 -4.90 2.61 -10.98
N TYR A 136 -5.19 3.80 -10.43
CA TYR A 136 -5.44 5.00 -11.25
C TYR A 136 -4.26 5.29 -12.18
N TYR A 137 -3.04 5.30 -11.63
CA TYR A 137 -1.85 5.61 -12.41
C TYR A 137 -1.57 4.54 -13.46
N ILE A 138 -1.72 3.25 -13.13
CA ILE A 138 -1.62 2.17 -14.11
C ILE A 138 -2.58 2.41 -15.28
N GLY A 139 -3.88 2.58 -15.00
CA GLY A 139 -4.88 2.83 -16.05
C GLY A 139 -4.63 4.13 -16.83
N LYS A 140 -4.14 5.18 -16.16
CA LYS A 140 -3.78 6.46 -16.77
C LYS A 140 -2.68 6.32 -17.83
N TYR A 141 -1.65 5.53 -17.56
CA TYR A 141 -0.53 5.36 -18.47
C TYR A 141 -0.83 4.37 -19.60
N LEU A 142 -1.75 3.43 -19.39
CA LEU A 142 -2.17 2.47 -20.42
C LEU A 142 -3.24 3.01 -21.38
N GLY A 143 -4.21 3.80 -20.88
CA GLY A 143 -5.37 4.23 -21.68
C GLY A 143 -5.75 5.70 -21.51
N GLY A 144 -4.89 6.51 -20.89
CA GLY A 144 -5.18 7.91 -20.60
C GLY A 144 -6.02 8.12 -19.34
N ARG A 145 -6.22 9.39 -18.97
CA ARG A 145 -6.76 9.75 -17.65
C ARG A 145 -8.17 9.22 -17.38
N LYS A 146 -9.02 9.13 -18.40
CA LYS A 146 -10.39 8.58 -18.27
C LYS A 146 -10.36 7.09 -17.91
N THR A 147 -9.49 6.32 -18.56
CA THR A 147 -9.25 4.90 -18.24
C THR A 147 -8.69 4.73 -16.83
N GLY A 148 -7.78 5.62 -16.41
CA GLY A 148 -7.32 5.65 -15.01
C GLY A 148 -8.45 5.85 -14.01
N ILE A 149 -9.37 6.80 -14.26
CA ILE A 149 -10.54 7.02 -13.40
C ILE A 149 -11.45 5.79 -13.39
N LEU A 150 -11.71 5.19 -14.55
CA LEU A 150 -12.54 3.98 -14.63
C LEU A 150 -11.92 2.81 -13.84
N ALA A 151 -10.61 2.60 -13.97
CA ALA A 151 -9.88 1.60 -13.21
C ALA A 151 -9.94 1.87 -11.70
N ALA A 152 -9.79 3.14 -11.29
CA ALA A 152 -9.90 3.58 -9.91
C ALA A 152 -11.30 3.29 -9.32
N VAL A 153 -12.36 3.56 -10.08
CA VAL A 153 -13.74 3.20 -9.69
C VAL A 153 -13.87 1.69 -9.54
N PHE A 154 -13.40 0.91 -10.51
CA PHE A 154 -13.52 -0.55 -10.41
C PHE A 154 -12.80 -1.12 -9.20
N ILE A 155 -11.55 -0.74 -8.91
CA ILE A 155 -10.87 -1.27 -7.72
C ILE A 155 -11.50 -0.79 -6.41
N ALA A 156 -12.07 0.42 -6.38
CA ALA A 156 -12.73 0.93 -5.19
C ALA A 156 -13.91 0.06 -4.75
N PHE A 157 -14.66 -0.50 -5.72
CA PHE A 157 -15.86 -1.30 -5.49
C PHE A 157 -15.72 -2.79 -5.87
N ALA A 158 -14.53 -3.24 -6.30
CA ALA A 158 -14.31 -4.61 -6.76
C ALA A 158 -14.71 -5.60 -5.66
N PRO A 159 -15.70 -6.48 -5.88
CA PRO A 159 -16.17 -7.41 -4.85
C PRO A 159 -15.18 -8.57 -4.65
N GLY A 160 -15.58 -9.55 -3.83
CA GLY A 160 -14.81 -10.77 -3.60
C GLY A 160 -13.68 -10.58 -2.59
N GLN A 161 -12.63 -11.37 -2.71
CA GLN A 161 -11.59 -11.50 -1.68
C GLN A 161 -10.84 -10.18 -1.42
N PHE A 162 -10.65 -9.34 -2.44
CA PHE A 162 -9.99 -8.05 -2.24
C PHE A 162 -10.84 -7.14 -1.32
N LEU A 163 -12.14 -7.02 -1.57
CA LEU A 163 -13.01 -6.23 -0.71
C LEU A 163 -13.13 -6.88 0.67
N SER A 164 -13.49 -8.17 0.75
CA SER A 164 -13.74 -8.83 2.04
C SER A 164 -12.52 -8.84 2.96
N ARG A 165 -11.29 -8.94 2.39
CA ARG A 165 -10.03 -8.90 3.14
C ARG A 165 -9.45 -7.49 3.33
N SER A 166 -10.18 -6.45 2.92
CA SER A 166 -9.84 -5.04 3.17
C SER A 166 -10.96 -4.30 3.89
N LEU A 167 -11.95 -5.00 4.44
CA LEU A 167 -12.97 -4.40 5.30
C LEU A 167 -12.37 -4.02 6.67
N ILE A 168 -13.00 -3.05 7.33
CA ILE A 168 -12.72 -2.73 8.73
C ILE A 168 -12.82 -4.00 9.59
N GLY A 169 -11.88 -4.17 10.52
CA GLY A 169 -11.79 -5.34 11.39
C GLY A 169 -11.21 -6.61 10.76
N PHE A 170 -10.89 -6.63 9.46
CA PHE A 170 -10.19 -7.74 8.80
C PHE A 170 -8.66 -7.49 8.80
N THR A 171 -8.06 -7.46 9.99
CA THR A 171 -6.66 -7.08 10.22
C THR A 171 -5.68 -8.15 9.76
N ASP A 172 -5.57 -8.34 8.45
CA ASP A 172 -4.74 -9.36 7.82
C ASP A 172 -3.86 -8.76 6.71
N HIS A 173 -2.72 -9.39 6.45
CA HIS A 173 -1.67 -8.91 5.55
C HIS A 173 -2.06 -8.90 4.06
N HIS A 174 -3.12 -9.61 3.66
CA HIS A 174 -3.56 -9.75 2.26
C HIS A 174 -3.80 -8.43 1.52
N VAL A 175 -4.32 -7.41 2.22
CA VAL A 175 -4.51 -6.08 1.60
C VAL A 175 -3.18 -5.34 1.42
N ALA A 176 -2.19 -5.57 2.30
CA ALA A 176 -0.84 -5.04 2.12
C ALA A 176 -0.13 -5.71 0.94
N GLU A 177 -0.32 -7.02 0.75
CA GLU A 177 0.14 -7.73 -0.45
C GLU A 177 -0.38 -7.06 -1.73
N SER A 178 -1.70 -6.82 -1.78
CA SER A 178 -2.35 -6.18 -2.92
C SER A 178 -1.83 -4.76 -3.15
N LEU A 179 -1.71 -3.96 -2.09
CA LEU A 179 -1.22 -2.58 -2.15
C LEU A 179 0.21 -2.51 -2.68
N PHE A 180 1.14 -3.25 -2.06
CA PHE A 180 2.56 -3.15 -2.37
C PHE A 180 2.91 -3.79 -3.72
N SER A 181 2.27 -4.91 -4.08
CA SER A 181 2.44 -5.48 -5.42
C SER A 181 1.92 -4.54 -6.52
N THR A 182 0.77 -3.89 -6.30
CA THR A 182 0.21 -2.92 -7.27
C THR A 182 1.10 -1.68 -7.39
N PHE A 183 1.64 -1.18 -6.28
CA PHE A 183 2.62 -0.09 -6.33
C PHE A 183 3.91 -0.50 -7.03
N PHE A 184 4.43 -1.71 -6.76
CA PHE A 184 5.59 -2.25 -7.47
C PHE A 184 5.32 -2.26 -8.98
N MET A 185 4.20 -2.82 -9.44
CA MET A 185 3.84 -2.84 -10.85
C MET A 185 3.72 -1.44 -11.45
N MET A 186 3.09 -0.51 -10.73
CA MET A 186 2.98 0.88 -11.17
C MET A 186 4.36 1.50 -11.38
N PHE A 187 5.25 1.44 -10.39
CA PHE A 187 6.58 2.04 -10.49
C PHE A 187 7.50 1.32 -11.48
N PHE A 188 7.41 0.00 -11.56
CA PHE A 188 8.12 -0.81 -12.55
C PHE A 188 7.72 -0.41 -13.98
N MET A 189 6.42 -0.29 -14.25
CA MET A 189 5.91 0.20 -15.53
C MET A 189 6.39 1.63 -15.82
N LEU A 190 6.39 2.53 -14.84
CA LEU A 190 6.90 3.90 -15.00
C LEU A 190 8.40 3.92 -15.32
N ALA A 191 9.19 3.05 -14.69
CA ALA A 191 10.61 2.91 -14.99
C ALA A 191 10.83 2.55 -16.46
N ILE A 192 10.09 1.57 -16.98
CA ILE A 192 10.16 1.14 -18.38
C ILE A 192 9.70 2.25 -19.35
N ILE A 193 8.55 2.86 -19.07
CA ILE A 193 7.99 3.93 -19.92
C ILE A 193 8.96 5.11 -20.01
N THR A 194 9.56 5.51 -18.88
CA THR A 194 10.49 6.65 -18.87
C THR A 194 11.84 6.32 -19.45
N ALA A 195 12.36 5.11 -19.24
CA ALA A 195 13.58 4.63 -19.90
C ALA A 195 13.42 4.68 -21.43
N LYS A 196 12.29 4.16 -21.94
CA LYS A 196 11.97 4.20 -23.37
C LYS A 196 11.84 5.64 -23.88
N LYS A 197 11.10 6.50 -23.18
CA LYS A 197 10.89 7.90 -23.58
C LYS A 197 12.19 8.70 -23.65
N LYS A 198 13.14 8.41 -22.76
CA LYS A 198 14.44 9.08 -22.72
C LYS A 198 15.50 8.40 -23.59
N ASN A 199 15.15 7.33 -24.32
CA ASN A 199 16.07 6.50 -25.09
C ASN A 199 17.29 6.06 -24.27
N LEU A 200 17.06 5.63 -23.02
CA LEU A 200 18.12 5.19 -22.12
C LEU A 200 18.93 4.05 -22.75
N ARG A 201 20.25 4.25 -22.85
CA ARG A 201 21.19 3.21 -23.27
C ARG A 201 22.17 2.86 -22.16
N PHE A 202 22.90 1.76 -22.34
CA PHE A 202 23.94 1.37 -21.39
C PHE A 202 25.07 2.39 -21.32
N GLU A 203 25.40 3.07 -22.44
CA GLU A 203 26.45 4.09 -22.44
C GLU A 203 26.10 5.28 -21.54
N ASP A 204 24.81 5.63 -21.41
CA ASP A 204 24.36 6.71 -20.52
C ASP A 204 24.64 6.42 -19.04
N LEU A 205 24.65 5.14 -18.65
CA LEU A 205 24.99 4.71 -17.29
C LEU A 205 26.49 4.89 -17.02
N PHE A 206 27.34 4.42 -17.95
CA PHE A 206 28.80 4.54 -17.81
C PHE A 206 29.27 5.99 -17.87
N ASN A 207 28.67 6.78 -18.77
CA ASN A 207 28.97 8.20 -18.94
C ASN A 207 28.30 9.09 -17.89
N LYS A 208 27.57 8.51 -16.93
CA LYS A 208 26.85 9.22 -15.85
C LYS A 208 25.96 10.35 -16.39
N ASN A 209 25.24 10.09 -17.49
CA ASN A 209 24.32 11.05 -18.08
C ASN A 209 23.04 11.17 -17.23
N PHE A 210 23.13 11.92 -16.13
CA PHE A 210 22.08 12.05 -15.12
C PHE A 210 20.76 12.57 -15.69
N ASN A 211 20.79 13.37 -16.76
CA ASN A 211 19.57 13.89 -17.39
C ASN A 211 18.68 12.76 -17.95
N VAL A 212 19.32 11.71 -18.48
CA VAL A 212 18.66 10.52 -19.03
C VAL A 212 18.34 9.52 -17.91
N VAL A 213 19.32 9.22 -17.05
CA VAL A 213 19.26 8.12 -16.08
C VAL A 213 18.37 8.42 -14.86
N LYS A 214 18.32 9.66 -14.37
CA LYS A 214 17.76 9.98 -13.05
C LYS A 214 16.32 9.53 -12.85
N GLU A 215 15.44 9.81 -13.81
CA GLU A 215 14.00 9.55 -13.67
C GLU A 215 13.67 8.05 -13.75
N PRO A 216 14.15 7.28 -14.75
CA PRO A 216 14.01 5.83 -14.75
C PRO A 216 14.58 5.18 -13.49
N LEU A 217 15.77 5.63 -13.04
CA LEU A 217 16.42 5.08 -11.86
C LEU A 217 15.59 5.30 -10.58
N ILE A 218 15.02 6.50 -10.39
CA ILE A 218 14.15 6.77 -9.24
C ILE A 218 12.95 5.83 -9.24
N TYR A 219 12.29 5.62 -10.38
CA TYR A 219 11.18 4.68 -10.45
C TYR A 219 11.60 3.23 -10.21
N SER A 220 12.76 2.80 -10.72
CA SER A 220 13.31 1.47 -10.42
C SER A 220 13.62 1.27 -8.94
N VAL A 221 14.20 2.27 -8.28
CA VAL A 221 14.49 2.22 -6.83
C VAL A 221 13.20 2.13 -6.03
N ILE A 222 12.21 2.98 -6.34
CA ILE A 222 10.92 2.93 -5.64
C ILE A 222 10.21 1.60 -5.90
N ALA A 223 10.26 1.06 -7.12
CA ALA A 223 9.73 -0.27 -7.42
C ALA A 223 10.40 -1.33 -6.53
N GLY A 224 11.74 -1.33 -6.42
CA GLY A 224 12.46 -2.24 -5.54
C GLY A 224 12.06 -2.12 -4.07
N VAL A 225 11.82 -0.90 -3.58
CA VAL A 225 11.32 -0.65 -2.21
C VAL A 225 9.90 -1.22 -2.03
N MET A 226 9.00 -0.99 -2.99
CA MET A 226 7.64 -1.53 -2.94
C MET A 226 7.61 -3.06 -3.02
N TYR A 227 8.49 -3.65 -3.84
CA TYR A 227 8.66 -5.10 -3.90
C TYR A 227 9.20 -5.65 -2.57
N SER A 228 10.19 -4.99 -1.98
CA SER A 228 10.72 -5.37 -0.66
C SER A 228 9.64 -5.28 0.41
N ALA A 229 8.78 -4.25 0.35
CA ALA A 229 7.63 -4.13 1.25
C ALA A 229 6.63 -5.28 1.06
N TYR A 230 6.35 -5.68 -0.19
CA TYR A 230 5.53 -6.85 -0.48
C TYR A 230 6.16 -8.13 0.10
N GLN A 231 7.44 -8.38 -0.15
CA GLN A 231 8.17 -9.53 0.36
C GLN A 231 8.22 -9.59 1.90
N LEU A 232 8.29 -8.44 2.56
CA LEU A 232 8.21 -8.34 4.02
C LEU A 232 6.77 -8.41 4.55
N SER A 233 5.75 -8.34 3.70
CA SER A 233 4.35 -8.57 4.08
C SER A 233 3.98 -10.05 3.94
N TRP A 234 4.51 -10.74 2.93
CA TRP A 234 4.21 -12.14 2.67
C TRP A 234 5.38 -12.90 2.01
N PRO A 235 5.77 -14.08 2.54
CA PRO A 235 6.86 -14.88 1.96
C PRO A 235 6.67 -15.26 0.49
N GLY A 236 5.43 -15.46 0.05
CA GLY A 236 5.11 -15.90 -1.31
C GLY A 236 5.34 -14.84 -2.40
N ALA A 237 5.70 -13.60 -2.05
CA ALA A 237 6.00 -12.53 -3.01
C ALA A 237 7.16 -12.86 -3.98
N SER A 238 8.01 -13.83 -3.66
CA SER A 238 9.08 -14.30 -4.56
C SER A 238 8.53 -14.87 -5.88
N LEU A 239 7.36 -15.53 -5.85
CA LEU A 239 6.70 -16.02 -7.07
C LEU A 239 6.29 -14.85 -7.99
N PHE A 240 5.84 -13.75 -7.39
CA PHE A 240 5.45 -12.57 -8.15
C PHE A 240 6.63 -11.92 -8.88
N LEU A 241 7.80 -11.88 -8.24
CA LEU A 241 9.01 -11.38 -8.89
C LEU A 241 9.45 -12.26 -10.05
N PHE A 242 9.36 -13.58 -9.89
CA PHE A 242 9.64 -14.51 -10.97
C PHE A 242 8.76 -14.21 -12.20
N ILE A 243 7.45 -14.01 -12.00
CA ILE A 243 6.52 -13.64 -13.08
C ILE A 243 6.87 -12.28 -13.71
N ALA A 244 7.30 -11.30 -12.91
CA ALA A 244 7.60 -9.96 -13.42
C ALA A 244 8.92 -9.87 -14.22
N LEU A 245 9.84 -10.81 -14.02
CA LEU A 245 11.16 -10.83 -14.65
C LEU A 245 11.29 -11.77 -15.86
N VAL A 246 10.30 -12.64 -16.07
CA VAL A 246 10.22 -13.57 -17.21
C VAL A 246 9.37 -12.96 -18.32
#